data_AF-A0A355BKK3-F1
#
_entry.id   AF-A0A355BKK3-F1
#
_cell.length_a   1.000
_cell.length_b   1.000
_cell.length_c   1.000
_cell.angle_alpha   90.00
_cell.angle_beta   90.00
_cell.angle_gamma   90.00
#
_symmetry.space_group_name_H-M   'P 1'
#
loop_
_entity.id
_entity.type
_entity.pdbx_description
1 polymer ?
#
loop_
_entity_poly.entity_id
_entity_poly.type
_entity_poly.pdbx_seq_one_letter_code
_entity_poly.pdbx_strand_id
1 'polypeptide(L)'
;SLWTGVAARGSAPYKTVVTHGFVLDNEGRKMSKSLGNVVDPGDVCKQFGADILRLWVASSDFKNDVRISQALLKQMSEVYRKIRNTARYMISNLFDFDPATDKVSYNELT
;
A
#
# COMPACT_ATOMS: atom_id res chain seq x y z
N SER A 1 27.03 -4.65 3.36
CA SER A 1 26.58 -4.02 4.62
C SER A 1 27.49 -2.84 4.93
N LEU A 2 27.18 -2.00 5.93
CA LEU A 2 27.97 -0.79 6.23
C LEU A 2 29.45 -1.09 6.45
N TRP A 3 29.75 -1.99 7.38
CA TRP A 3 31.11 -2.40 7.73
C TRP A 3 31.91 -2.91 6.53
N THR A 4 31.31 -3.76 5.70
CA THR A 4 32.01 -4.30 4.52
C THR A 4 32.28 -3.22 3.47
N GLY A 5 31.35 -2.26 3.29
CA GLY A 5 31.53 -1.14 2.37
C GLY A 5 32.64 -0.20 2.82
N VAL A 6 32.65 0.17 4.10
CA VAL A 6 33.69 1.06 4.66
C VAL A 6 35.06 0.38 4.64
N ALA A 7 35.15 -0.88 5.07
CA ALA A 7 36.41 -1.61 5.10
C ALA A 7 37.00 -1.87 3.71
N ALA A 8 36.17 -2.18 2.70
CA ALA A 8 36.67 -2.54 1.37
C ALA A 8 36.75 -1.37 0.38
N ARG A 9 35.91 -0.34 0.55
CA ARG A 9 35.74 0.77 -0.43
C ARG A 9 35.87 2.16 0.18
N GLY A 10 36.09 2.28 1.48
CA GLY A 10 36.25 3.57 2.17
C GLY A 10 34.97 4.41 2.27
N SER A 11 33.81 3.87 1.88
CA SER A 11 32.54 4.60 1.89
C SER A 11 31.36 3.70 2.23
N ALA A 12 30.26 4.30 2.70
CA ALA A 12 29.01 3.57 2.91
C ALA A 12 28.48 3.03 1.56
N PRO A 13 27.88 1.82 1.52
CA PRO A 13 27.37 1.21 0.29
C PRO A 13 25.99 1.74 -0.15
N TYR A 14 25.45 2.75 0.54
CA TYR A 14 24.15 3.35 0.29
C TYR A 14 24.21 4.86 0.57
N LYS A 15 23.32 5.62 -0.06
CA LYS A 15 23.17 7.07 0.20
C LYS A 15 22.16 7.37 1.30
N THR A 16 21.13 6.52 1.40
CA THR A 16 20.03 6.67 2.37
C THR A 16 19.63 5.28 2.87
N VAL A 17 19.27 5.20 4.15
CA VAL A 17 18.72 3.99 4.78
C VAL A 17 17.31 4.31 5.24
N VAL A 18 16.36 3.46 4.85
CA VAL A 18 14.98 3.51 5.35
C VAL A 18 14.73 2.24 6.15
N THR A 19 14.28 2.42 7.38
CA THR A 19 13.89 1.33 8.28
C THR A 19 12.38 1.33 8.44
N HIS A 20 11.82 0.16 8.70
CA HIS A 20 10.41 0.00 9.02
C HIS A 20 10.23 -0.83 10.30
N GLY A 21 9.11 -0.64 10.99
CA GLY A 21 8.70 -1.49 12.11
C GLY A 21 8.30 -2.90 11.67
N PHE A 22 7.98 -3.72 12.66
CA PHE A 22 7.46 -5.07 12.44
C PHE A 22 5.95 -5.06 12.20
N VAL A 23 5.48 -6.10 11.52
CA VAL A 23 4.05 -6.39 11.43
C VAL A 23 3.66 -7.24 12.64
N LEU A 24 2.67 -6.77 13.39
CA LEU A 24 2.12 -7.40 14.59
C LEU A 24 0.69 -7.86 14.33
N ASP A 25 0.20 -8.78 15.16
CA ASP A 25 -1.21 -9.16 15.14
C ASP A 25 -2.13 -8.00 15.60
N ASN A 26 -3.44 -8.23 15.56
CA ASN A 26 -4.43 -7.24 15.96
C ASN A 26 -4.27 -6.74 17.42
N GLU A 27 -3.73 -7.59 18.29
CA GLU A 27 -3.49 -7.32 19.70
C GLU A 27 -2.11 -6.66 19.95
N GLY A 28 -1.30 -6.48 18.90
CA GLY A 28 0.05 -5.93 19.01
C GLY A 28 1.08 -6.95 19.49
N ARG A 29 0.80 -8.25 19.36
CA ARG A 29 1.76 -9.31 19.68
C ARG A 29 2.54 -9.70 18.44
N LYS A 30 3.78 -10.16 18.65
CA LYS A 30 4.59 -10.77 17.60
C LYS A 30 3.83 -11.94 16.97
N MET A 31 3.80 -11.98 15.65
CA MET A 31 3.23 -13.12 14.92
C MET A 31 4.10 -14.37 15.10
N SER A 32 3.46 -15.50 15.38
CA SER A 32 4.13 -16.81 15.44
C SER A 32 3.21 -17.92 14.97
N LYS A 33 3.77 -18.88 14.22
CA LYS A 33 3.00 -20.03 13.70
C LYS A 33 2.39 -20.87 14.82
N SER A 34 3.08 -21.02 15.95
CA SER A 34 2.61 -21.78 17.11
C SER A 34 1.43 -21.12 17.83
N LEU A 35 1.34 -19.79 17.82
CA LEU A 35 0.19 -19.04 18.38
C LEU A 35 -0.99 -18.96 17.41
N GLY A 36 -0.80 -19.34 16.14
CA GLY A 36 -1.85 -19.27 15.12
C GLY A 36 -2.27 -17.83 14.74
N ASN A 37 -1.54 -16.81 15.17
CA ASN A 37 -1.84 -15.40 14.94
C ASN A 37 -1.12 -14.83 13.69
N VAL A 38 -0.68 -15.69 12.78
CA VAL A 38 0.00 -15.29 11.54
C VAL A 38 -1.03 -14.99 10.46
N VAL A 39 -0.87 -13.85 9.78
CA VAL A 39 -1.59 -13.55 8.54
C VAL A 39 -0.66 -13.85 7.37
N ASP A 40 -0.97 -14.89 6.60
CA ASP A 40 -0.16 -15.27 5.44
C ASP A 40 -0.43 -14.31 4.26
N PRO A 41 0.59 -13.64 3.71
CA PRO A 41 0.39 -12.71 2.59
C PRO A 41 -0.20 -13.36 1.33
N GLY A 42 0.14 -14.62 1.07
CA GLY A 42 -0.38 -15.39 -0.07
C GLY A 42 -1.87 -15.67 0.07
N ASP A 43 -2.34 -16.00 1.27
CA ASP A 43 -3.76 -16.21 1.53
C ASP A 43 -4.54 -14.89 1.44
N VAL A 44 -3.98 -13.79 1.95
CA VAL A 44 -4.56 -12.44 1.77
C VAL A 44 -4.66 -12.07 0.29
N CYS A 45 -3.61 -12.34 -0.51
CA CYS A 45 -3.63 -12.07 -1.95
C CYS A 45 -4.69 -12.90 -2.68
N LYS A 46 -4.89 -14.17 -2.30
CA LYS A 46 -5.95 -15.01 -2.87
C LYS A 46 -7.35 -14.53 -2.50
N GLN A 47 -7.53 -14.08 -1.26
CA GLN A 47 -8.85 -13.70 -0.74
C GLN A 47 -9.30 -12.30 -1.15
N PHE A 48 -8.38 -11.32 -1.08
CA PHE A 48 -8.70 -9.90 -1.26
C PHE A 48 -8.05 -9.29 -2.51
N GLY A 49 -7.02 -9.93 -3.07
CA GLY A 49 -6.16 -9.37 -4.12
C GLY A 49 -4.95 -8.64 -3.55
N ALA A 50 -3.86 -8.62 -4.31
CA ALA A 50 -2.58 -8.03 -3.89
C ALA A 50 -2.67 -6.52 -3.62
N ASP A 51 -3.55 -5.81 -4.31
CA ASP A 51 -3.67 -4.35 -4.16
C ASP A 51 -4.30 -3.93 -2.84
N ILE A 52 -5.11 -4.78 -2.22
CA ILE A 52 -5.63 -4.50 -0.86
C ILE A 52 -4.49 -4.51 0.15
N LEU A 53 -3.56 -5.46 0.03
CA LEU A 53 -2.38 -5.51 0.88
C LEU A 53 -1.46 -4.30 0.63
N ARG A 54 -1.27 -3.89 -0.63
CA ARG A 54 -0.49 -2.67 -0.97
C ARG A 54 -1.13 -1.41 -0.43
N LEU A 55 -2.46 -1.28 -0.53
CA LEU A 55 -3.20 -0.13 0.01
C LEU A 55 -3.09 -0.07 1.54
N TRP A 56 -3.12 -1.22 2.22
CA TRP A 56 -2.86 -1.30 3.65
C TRP A 56 -1.44 -0.83 3.99
N VAL A 57 -0.41 -1.30 3.28
CA VAL A 57 0.98 -0.84 3.49
C VAL A 57 1.10 0.66 3.28
N ALA A 58 0.51 1.20 2.20
CA ALA A 58 0.56 2.62 1.88
C ALA A 58 -0.17 3.51 2.89
N SER A 59 -1.18 2.98 3.58
CA SER A 59 -1.93 3.71 4.62
C SER A 59 -1.33 3.58 6.01
N SER A 60 -0.31 2.73 6.19
CA SER A 60 0.32 2.47 7.49
C SER A 60 1.53 3.37 7.74
N ASP A 61 1.69 3.86 8.98
CA ASP A 61 2.92 4.53 9.41
C ASP A 61 4.02 3.50 9.65
N PHE A 62 4.82 3.25 8.61
CA PHE A 62 5.87 2.22 8.61
C PHE A 62 7.01 2.50 9.59
N LYS A 63 7.14 3.71 10.14
CA LYS A 63 8.22 4.02 11.10
C LYS A 63 8.03 3.28 12.42
N ASN A 64 6.79 2.96 12.76
CA ASN A 64 6.41 2.23 13.96
C ASN A 64 5.99 0.80 13.60
N ASP A 65 5.82 -0.03 14.62
CA ASP A 65 5.21 -1.35 14.43
C ASP A 65 3.76 -1.19 13.97
N VAL A 66 3.37 -1.97 12.97
CA VAL A 66 2.06 -1.88 12.32
C VAL A 66 1.25 -3.13 12.62
N ARG A 67 -0.06 -2.97 12.81
CA ARG A 67 -0.97 -4.08 13.11
C ARG A 67 -1.70 -4.54 11.86
N ILE A 68 -1.90 -5.84 11.74
CA ILE A 68 -2.69 -6.44 10.66
C ILE A 68 -3.75 -7.39 11.22
N SER A 69 -4.93 -7.35 10.63
CA SER A 69 -6.03 -8.25 10.96
C SER A 69 -6.96 -8.44 9.75
N GLN A 70 -7.69 -9.56 9.72
CA GLN A 70 -8.66 -9.82 8.65
C GLN A 70 -9.78 -8.76 8.61
N ALA A 71 -10.16 -8.21 9.77
CA ALA A 71 -11.13 -7.12 9.83
C ALA A 71 -10.59 -5.84 9.18
N LEU A 72 -9.32 -5.50 9.43
CA LEU A 72 -8.66 -4.35 8.81
C LEU A 72 -8.54 -4.51 7.30
N LEU A 73 -8.15 -5.70 6.82
CA LEU A 73 -8.07 -6.01 5.39
C LEU A 73 -9.45 -5.95 4.69
N LYS A 74 -10.50 -6.40 5.38
CA LYS A 74 -11.88 -6.25 4.90
C LYS A 74 -12.27 -4.77 4.80
N GLN A 75 -11.92 -3.95 5.79
CA GLN A 75 -12.14 -2.50 5.72
C GLN A 75 -11.37 -1.86 4.56
N MET A 76 -10.11 -2.25 4.34
CA MET A 76 -9.32 -1.77 3.20
C MET A 76 -9.94 -2.17 1.85
N SER A 77 -10.59 -3.32 1.78
CA SER A 77 -11.32 -3.76 0.58
C SER A 77 -12.50 -2.84 0.26
N GLU A 78 -13.22 -2.34 1.27
CA GLU A 78 -14.29 -1.36 1.06
C GLU A 78 -13.76 0.00 0.61
N VAL A 79 -12.64 0.46 1.19
CA VAL A 79 -11.96 1.70 0.77
C VAL A 79 -11.51 1.59 -0.69
N TYR A 80 -10.87 0.47 -1.05
CA TYR A 80 -10.47 0.20 -2.43
C TYR A 80 -11.67 0.18 -3.39
N ARG A 81 -12.77 -0.47 -3.00
CA ARG A 81 -14.00 -0.51 -3.79
C ARG A 81 -14.57 0.88 -4.03
N LYS A 82 -14.52 1.77 -3.03
CA LYS A 82 -14.93 3.17 -3.18
C LYS A 82 -14.05 3.90 -4.19
N ILE A 83 -12.73 3.81 -4.06
CA ILE A 83 -11.78 4.43 -5.00
C ILE A 83 -12.05 3.95 -6.43
N ARG A 84 -12.16 2.62 -6.62
CA ARG A 84 -12.45 2.02 -7.91
C ARG A 84 -13.78 2.49 -8.50
N ASN A 85 -14.84 2.55 -7.69
CA ASN A 85 -16.15 2.98 -8.15
C ASN A 85 -16.18 4.46 -8.53
N THR A 86 -15.47 5.32 -7.78
CA THR A 86 -15.32 6.74 -8.15
C THR A 86 -14.56 6.89 -9.46
N ALA A 87 -13.44 6.18 -9.63
CA ALA A 87 -12.70 6.18 -10.90
C ALA A 87 -13.56 5.67 -12.07
N ARG A 88 -14.30 4.57 -11.86
CA ARG A 88 -15.22 4.03 -12.86
C ARG A 88 -16.31 5.02 -13.23
N TYR A 89 -16.91 5.70 -12.25
CA TYR A 89 -17.92 6.72 -12.50
C TYR A 89 -17.34 7.86 -13.34
N MET A 90 -16.17 8.39 -12.99
CA MET A 90 -15.51 9.45 -13.77
C MET A 90 -15.27 8.99 -15.22
N ILE A 91 -14.69 7.80 -15.42
CA ILE A 91 -14.44 7.25 -16.77
C ILE A 91 -15.74 7.04 -17.54
N SER A 92 -16.80 6.57 -16.89
CA SER A 92 -18.10 6.36 -17.53
C SER A 92 -18.77 7.65 -17.98
N ASN A 93 -18.42 8.81 -17.42
CA ASN A 93 -18.91 10.12 -17.88
C ASN A 93 -18.06 10.69 -19.03
N LEU A 94 -16.97 10.02 -19.44
CA LEU A 94 -16.10 10.44 -20.53
C LEU A 94 -16.29 9.60 -21.80
N PHE A 95 -17.46 8.96 -21.97
CA PHE A 95 -17.68 7.99 -23.06
C PHE A 95 -17.71 8.63 -24.45
N ASP A 96 -18.04 9.93 -24.53
CA ASP A 96 -18.16 10.74 -25.74
C ASP A 96 -17.16 11.92 -25.76
N PHE A 97 -16.24 12.00 -24.80
CA PHE A 97 -15.27 13.08 -24.68
C PHE A 97 -13.97 12.74 -25.44
N ASP A 98 -13.63 13.52 -26.47
CA ASP A 98 -12.35 13.48 -27.14
C ASP A 98 -11.41 14.57 -26.60
N PRO A 99 -10.32 14.22 -25.89
CA PRO A 99 -9.35 15.19 -25.39
C PRO A 99 -8.70 16.08 -26.45
N ALA A 100 -8.71 15.68 -27.73
CA ALA A 100 -8.11 16.44 -28.82
C ALA A 100 -9.01 17.60 -29.30
N THR A 101 -10.34 17.46 -29.20
CA THR A 101 -11.31 18.44 -29.71
C THR A 101 -12.11 19.14 -28.61
N ASP A 102 -12.41 18.43 -27.51
CA ASP A 102 -13.43 18.86 -26.56
C ASP A 102 -12.82 19.49 -25.28
N LYS A 103 -11.50 19.44 -25.15
CA LYS A 103 -10.78 20.03 -24.03
C LYS A 103 -10.82 21.57 -24.11
N VAL A 104 -11.41 22.20 -23.10
CA VAL A 104 -11.38 23.66 -22.91
C VAL A 104 -10.12 24.15 -22.19
N SER A 105 -9.78 25.42 -22.34
CA SER A 105 -8.65 26.02 -21.62
C SER A 105 -8.97 26.15 -20.12
N TYR A 106 -7.94 26.19 -19.26
CA TYR A 106 -8.14 26.23 -17.82
C TYR A 106 -8.97 27.44 -17.35
N ASN A 107 -8.83 28.58 -18.05
CA ASN A 107 -9.56 29.80 -17.72
C ASN A 107 -11.06 29.72 -18.07
N GLU A 108 -11.48 28.70 -18.82
CA GLU A 108 -12.86 28.48 -19.27
C GLU A 108 -13.55 27.34 -18.49
N LEU A 109 -12.84 26.69 -17.55
CA LEU A 109 -13.40 25.74 -16.59
C LEU A 109 -14.09 26.52 -15.45
N THR A 110 -15.35 26.91 -15.66
CA THR A 110 -16.21 27.51 -14.62
C THR A 110 -16.64 26.51 -13.57
#